data_AF-A0A6M1LUP2-F1
#
_entry.id   AF-A0A6M1LUP2-F1
#
_cell.length_a   1.000
_cell.length_b   1.000
_cell.length_c   1.000
_cell.angle_alpha   90.00
_cell.angle_beta   90.00
_cell.angle_gamma   90.00
#
_symmetry.space_group_name_H-M   'P 1'
#
loop_
_entity.id
_entity.type
_entity.pdbx_description
1 polymer ?
#
loop_
_entity_poly.entity_id
_entity_poly.type
_entity_poly.pdbx_seq_one_letter_code
_entity_poly.pdbx_strand_id
1 'polypeptide(L)'
;MKQPIDPSQPKRKPERGQGRQAEAEVLSIGTALLKWCHPRLVAAWSDASRALGDFRLERRIQVEAPSSATLANAAALQALWEANERALVSQCARAHSMLENDLRWRLSNRTLFARGFLIRAGVDAGSFTLPHARAGDFTIDAFRSIVVDGADRYLAVVVACQPFTDPAPPQSTATPLAPPDVAPRSEARPVEDLSDDDLLTILQRYLDRVAASPDAKLREPGKFSLLPFIARKMRDRAATGELLTSVSEEADWLAAWIEQKVEGHPKPRSKTISKVLGREYAQLKARSNAAIQKLNR
;
A
#
# COMPACT_ATOMS: atom_id res chain seq x y z
N MET A 1 -52.50 50.20 -35.74
CA MET A 1 -51.21 50.69 -36.29
C MET A 1 -50.10 49.82 -35.74
N LYS A 2 -49.49 48.95 -36.56
CA LYS A 2 -48.40 48.05 -36.15
C LYS A 2 -47.09 48.63 -36.67
N GLN A 3 -46.12 48.84 -35.78
CA GLN A 3 -44.78 49.33 -36.17
C GLN A 3 -43.97 48.23 -36.87
N PRO A 4 -43.17 48.57 -37.90
CA PRO A 4 -42.33 47.60 -38.59
C PRO A 4 -41.08 47.27 -37.76
N ILE A 5 -40.78 45.98 -37.66
CA ILE A 5 -39.59 45.45 -36.98
C ILE A 5 -38.40 45.59 -37.92
N ASP A 6 -37.36 46.29 -37.47
CA ASP A 6 -36.11 46.53 -38.19
C ASP A 6 -35.25 45.25 -38.26
N PRO A 7 -34.95 44.72 -39.47
CA PRO A 7 -34.17 43.50 -39.66
C PRO A 7 -32.65 43.69 -39.52
N SER A 8 -32.18 44.87 -39.10
CA SER A 8 -30.75 45.23 -39.11
C SER A 8 -29.96 44.86 -37.86
N GLN A 9 -30.54 44.14 -36.88
CA GLN A 9 -29.79 43.74 -35.69
C GLN A 9 -28.90 42.52 -35.95
N PRO A 10 -27.57 42.62 -35.76
CA PRO A 10 -26.68 41.47 -35.86
C PRO A 10 -27.02 40.47 -34.76
N LYS A 11 -27.37 39.24 -35.16
CA LYS A 11 -27.57 38.09 -34.27
C LYS A 11 -26.33 37.90 -33.40
N ARG A 12 -26.36 38.39 -32.16
CA ARG A 12 -25.37 38.06 -31.13
C ARG A 12 -25.44 36.56 -30.90
N LYS A 13 -24.44 35.83 -31.41
CA LYS A 13 -24.23 34.43 -31.06
C LYS A 13 -24.12 34.34 -29.54
N PRO A 14 -24.88 33.46 -28.86
CA PRO A 14 -24.65 33.19 -27.46
C PRO A 14 -23.25 32.57 -27.36
N GLU A 15 -22.32 33.29 -26.75
CA GLU A 15 -21.05 32.73 -26.29
C GLU A 15 -21.40 31.62 -25.29
N ARG A 16 -21.47 30.39 -25.78
CA ARG A 16 -21.42 29.18 -24.96
C ARG A 16 -20.00 29.05 -24.43
N GLY A 17 -19.63 29.94 -23.52
CA GLY A 17 -18.57 29.70 -22.55
C GLY A 17 -19.05 28.61 -21.61
N GLN A 18 -19.02 27.36 -22.07
CA GLN A 18 -19.00 26.21 -21.17
C GLN A 18 -17.74 26.35 -20.33
N GLY A 19 -17.88 26.99 -19.17
CA GLY A 19 -16.93 26.86 -18.08
C GLY A 19 -16.89 25.38 -17.71
N ARG A 20 -16.04 24.62 -18.39
CA ARG A 20 -15.53 23.36 -17.85
C ARG A 20 -14.89 23.76 -16.53
N GLN A 21 -15.63 23.55 -15.43
CA GLN A 21 -15.02 23.43 -14.12
C GLN A 21 -13.98 22.33 -14.31
N ALA A 22 -12.72 22.72 -14.39
CA ALA A 22 -11.62 21.77 -14.47
C ALA A 22 -11.78 20.89 -13.23
N GLU A 23 -12.12 19.62 -13.43
CA GLU A 23 -12.21 18.66 -12.33
C GLU A 23 -10.93 18.78 -11.51
N ALA A 24 -11.09 19.02 -10.21
CA ALA A 24 -9.95 19.17 -9.32
C ALA A 24 -9.08 17.93 -9.44
N GLU A 25 -7.87 18.09 -9.96
CA GLU A 25 -6.97 16.97 -10.14
C GLU A 25 -6.53 16.46 -8.76
N VAL A 26 -6.84 15.20 -8.49
CA VAL A 26 -6.48 14.51 -7.24
C VAL A 26 -5.50 13.38 -7.56
N LEU A 27 -4.33 13.41 -6.92
CA LEU A 27 -3.22 12.49 -7.17
C LEU A 27 -2.80 11.78 -5.89
N SER A 28 -2.20 10.60 -6.01
CA SER A 28 -1.49 9.98 -4.86
C SER A 28 -0.29 10.83 -4.46
N ILE A 29 0.20 10.70 -3.22
CA ILE A 29 1.40 11.44 -2.77
C ILE A 29 2.58 11.24 -3.74
N GLY A 30 2.87 9.99 -4.12
CA GLY A 30 3.98 9.68 -5.02
C GLY A 30 3.85 10.42 -6.36
N THR A 31 2.66 10.43 -6.96
CA THR A 31 2.43 11.15 -8.22
C THR A 31 2.45 12.67 -8.03
N ALA A 32 1.92 13.16 -6.91
CA ALA A 32 1.94 14.59 -6.57
C ALA A 32 3.37 15.11 -6.38
N LEU A 33 4.26 14.34 -5.75
CA LEU A 33 5.68 14.69 -5.63
C LEU A 33 6.33 14.88 -6.99
N LEU A 34 6.05 13.99 -7.94
CA LEU A 34 6.65 14.07 -9.29
C LEU A 34 6.04 15.18 -10.15
N LYS A 35 4.75 15.49 -9.95
CA LYS A 35 4.02 16.44 -10.77
C LYS A 35 4.11 17.88 -10.27
N TRP A 36 4.00 18.09 -8.96
CA TRP A 36 3.77 19.40 -8.36
C TRP A 36 4.94 19.93 -7.53
N CYS A 37 5.94 19.10 -7.21
CA CYS A 37 7.16 19.64 -6.61
C CYS A 37 8.00 20.44 -7.60
N HIS A 38 8.96 21.20 -7.07
CA HIS A 38 9.84 22.02 -7.89
C HIS A 38 10.58 21.17 -8.95
N PRO A 39 10.54 21.53 -10.27
CA PRO A 39 11.08 20.69 -11.34
C PRO A 39 12.55 20.30 -11.18
N ARG A 40 13.38 21.20 -10.63
CA ARG A 40 14.80 20.90 -10.32
C ARG A 40 14.97 19.76 -9.30
N LEU A 41 14.07 19.64 -8.33
CA LEU A 41 14.13 18.57 -7.33
C LEU A 41 13.69 17.24 -7.93
N VAL A 42 12.67 17.26 -8.79
CA VAL A 42 12.21 16.08 -9.53
C VAL A 42 13.33 15.57 -10.44
N ALA A 43 14.01 16.47 -11.16
CA ALA A 43 15.17 16.13 -11.98
C ALA A 43 16.31 15.53 -11.13
N ALA A 44 16.67 16.16 -10.01
CA ALA A 44 17.71 15.65 -9.12
C ALA A 44 17.40 14.24 -8.57
N TRP A 45 16.15 13.97 -8.20
CA TRP A 45 15.71 12.64 -7.77
C TRP A 45 15.74 11.62 -8.92
N SER A 46 15.29 12.01 -10.11
CA SER A 46 15.33 11.17 -11.31
C SER A 46 16.76 10.79 -11.69
N ASP A 47 17.69 11.76 -11.65
CA ASP A 47 19.09 11.53 -12.01
C ASP A 47 19.79 10.65 -10.96
N ALA A 48 19.55 10.87 -9.66
CA ALA A 48 20.06 10.00 -8.61
C ALA A 48 19.51 8.57 -8.73
N SER A 49 18.21 8.43 -8.98
CA SER A 49 17.56 7.13 -9.15
C SER A 49 18.08 6.38 -10.37
N ARG A 50 18.30 7.09 -11.48
CA ARG A 50 18.91 6.53 -12.70
C ARG A 50 20.34 6.05 -12.41
N ALA A 51 21.18 6.88 -11.81
CA ALA A 51 22.56 6.52 -11.48
C ALA A 51 22.66 5.28 -10.57
N LEU A 52 21.78 5.15 -9.57
CA LEU A 52 21.71 3.95 -8.72
C LEU A 52 21.25 2.71 -9.51
N GLY A 53 20.28 2.88 -10.42
CA GLY A 53 19.79 1.82 -11.30
C GLY A 53 20.87 1.31 -12.25
N ASP A 54 21.57 2.23 -12.92
CA ASP A 54 22.66 1.94 -13.85
C ASP A 54 23.81 1.22 -13.14
N PHE A 55 24.24 1.72 -11.97
CA PHE A 55 25.27 1.06 -11.15
C PHE A 55 24.89 -0.38 -10.77
N ARG A 56 23.64 -0.63 -10.37
CA ARG A 56 23.17 -1.97 -10.01
C ARG A 56 23.12 -2.91 -11.22
N LEU A 57 22.78 -2.39 -12.39
CA LEU A 57 22.80 -3.13 -13.64
C LEU A 57 24.23 -3.51 -14.03
N GLU A 58 25.16 -2.54 -13.99
CA GLU A 58 26.58 -2.77 -14.27
C GLU A 58 27.19 -3.82 -13.33
N ARG A 59 26.92 -3.71 -12.02
CA ARG A 59 27.38 -4.69 -11.03
C ARG A 59 26.87 -6.09 -11.34
N ARG A 60 25.61 -6.22 -11.76
CA ARG A 60 25.03 -7.53 -12.11
C ARG A 60 25.74 -8.15 -13.32
N ILE A 61 25.99 -7.37 -14.37
CA ILE A 61 26.69 -7.83 -15.58
C ILE A 61 28.12 -8.28 -15.24
N GLN A 62 28.84 -7.52 -14.40
CA GLN A 62 30.22 -7.85 -14.01
C GLN A 62 30.32 -9.12 -13.14
N VAL A 63 29.30 -9.41 -12.31
CA VAL A 63 29.24 -10.65 -11.53
C VAL A 63 29.01 -11.87 -12.44
N GLU A 64 28.30 -11.71 -13.54
CA GLU A 64 28.03 -12.79 -14.51
C GLU A 64 29.24 -13.09 -15.43
N ALA A 65 30.22 -12.18 -15.56
CA ALA A 65 31.40 -12.33 -16.42
C ALA A 65 32.73 -11.94 -15.74
N PRO A 66 33.17 -12.65 -14.69
CA PRO A 66 34.41 -12.33 -13.98
C PRO A 66 35.65 -12.59 -14.86
N SER A 67 36.60 -11.64 -14.88
CA SER A 67 37.91 -11.83 -15.53
C SER A 67 38.92 -12.48 -14.56
N SER A 68 40.01 -13.07 -15.09
CA SER A 68 41.06 -13.68 -14.27
C SER A 68 41.75 -12.70 -13.30
N ALA A 69 41.86 -11.42 -13.67
CA ALA A 69 42.38 -10.36 -12.79
C ALA A 69 41.39 -9.98 -11.67
N THR A 70 40.09 -10.15 -11.89
CA THR A 70 39.02 -9.85 -10.91
C THR A 70 39.06 -10.82 -9.73
N LEU A 71 39.50 -12.06 -9.94
CA LEU A 71 39.60 -13.08 -8.90
C LEU A 71 40.71 -12.79 -7.87
N ALA A 72 41.83 -12.20 -8.29
CA ALA A 72 42.94 -11.86 -7.40
C ALA A 72 42.61 -10.69 -6.45
N ASN A 73 41.74 -9.78 -6.88
CA ASN A 73 41.37 -8.56 -6.15
C ASN A 73 39.89 -8.50 -5.73
N ALA A 74 39.21 -9.65 -5.70
CA ALA A 74 37.76 -9.74 -5.53
C ALA A 74 37.26 -9.02 -4.27
N ALA A 75 37.95 -9.18 -3.14
CA ALA A 75 37.58 -8.54 -1.88
C ALA A 75 37.68 -7.00 -1.92
N ALA A 76 38.73 -6.47 -2.55
CA ALA A 76 38.92 -5.03 -2.68
C ALA A 76 37.90 -4.40 -3.63
N LEU A 77 37.60 -5.06 -4.75
CA LEU A 77 36.57 -4.63 -5.70
C LEU A 77 35.18 -4.66 -5.06
N GLN A 78 34.86 -5.69 -4.28
CA GLN A 78 33.59 -5.77 -3.58
C GLN A 78 33.43 -4.64 -2.54
N ALA A 79 34.48 -4.34 -1.76
CA ALA A 79 34.44 -3.22 -0.82
C ALA A 79 34.23 -1.86 -1.52
N LEU A 80 34.86 -1.65 -2.68
CA LEU A 80 34.65 -0.45 -3.51
C LEU A 80 33.21 -0.36 -4.03
N TRP A 81 32.64 -1.47 -4.53
CA TRP A 81 31.25 -1.49 -4.98
C TRP A 81 30.27 -1.20 -3.84
N GLU A 82 30.48 -1.79 -2.66
CA GLU A 82 29.63 -1.54 -1.50
C GLU A 82 29.74 -0.09 -0.99
N ALA A 83 30.91 0.54 -1.09
CA ALA A 83 31.08 1.96 -0.79
C ALA A 83 30.33 2.85 -1.80
N ASN A 84 30.46 2.56 -3.10
CA ASN A 84 29.77 3.28 -4.16
C ASN A 84 28.24 3.13 -4.07
N GLU A 85 27.74 1.91 -3.80
CA GLU A 85 26.31 1.69 -3.62
C GLU A 85 25.77 2.49 -2.44
N ARG A 86 26.46 2.49 -1.30
CA ARG A 86 26.08 3.29 -0.13
C ARG A 86 26.03 4.79 -0.44
N ALA A 87 26.99 5.30 -1.21
CA ALA A 87 27.01 6.70 -1.63
C ALA A 87 25.80 7.05 -2.51
N LEU A 88 25.49 6.20 -3.50
CA LEU A 88 24.35 6.39 -4.41
C LEU A 88 23.00 6.27 -3.69
N VAL A 89 22.84 5.27 -2.80
CA VAL A 89 21.64 5.13 -1.96
C VAL A 89 21.44 6.37 -1.09
N SER A 90 22.52 6.90 -0.51
CA SER A 90 22.47 8.13 0.29
C SER A 90 22.08 9.35 -0.55
N GLN A 91 22.55 9.43 -1.80
CA GLN A 91 22.17 10.49 -2.73
C GLN A 91 20.68 10.43 -3.10
N CYS A 92 20.16 9.24 -3.41
CA CYS A 92 18.73 9.01 -3.66
C CYS A 92 17.88 9.42 -2.45
N ALA A 93 18.30 9.00 -1.24
CA ALA A 93 17.60 9.34 -0.01
C ALA A 93 17.54 10.86 0.21
N ARG A 94 18.67 11.57 0.04
CA ARG A 94 18.71 13.04 0.14
C ARG A 94 17.79 13.71 -0.88
N ALA A 95 17.84 13.28 -2.15
CA ALA A 95 17.00 13.86 -3.20
C ALA A 95 15.50 13.62 -2.93
N HIS A 96 15.14 12.44 -2.41
CA HIS A 96 13.78 12.14 -1.99
C HIS A 96 13.33 13.01 -0.81
N SER A 97 14.17 13.17 0.22
CA SER A 97 13.86 14.06 1.35
C SER A 97 13.66 15.52 0.90
N MET A 98 14.39 15.99 -0.11
CA MET A 98 14.17 17.33 -0.66
C MET A 98 12.79 17.47 -1.32
N LEU A 99 12.32 16.44 -2.05
CA LEU A 99 10.97 16.41 -2.61
C LEU A 99 9.90 16.43 -1.52
N GLU A 100 10.06 15.59 -0.49
CA GLU A 100 9.12 15.58 0.65
C GLU A 100 9.08 16.93 1.36
N ASN A 101 10.23 17.57 1.57
CA ASN A 101 10.30 18.90 2.18
C ASN A 101 9.58 19.95 1.33
N ASP A 102 9.72 19.91 0.00
CA ASP A 102 8.99 20.81 -0.91
C ASP A 102 7.48 20.57 -0.84
N LEU A 103 7.04 19.30 -0.79
CA LEU A 103 5.63 18.96 -0.59
C LEU A 103 5.10 19.47 0.75
N ARG A 104 5.82 19.26 1.86
CA ARG A 104 5.44 19.79 3.19
C ARG A 104 5.31 21.31 3.14
N TRP A 105 6.29 22.00 2.54
CA TRP A 105 6.24 23.45 2.36
C TRP A 105 5.00 23.90 1.56
N ARG A 106 4.67 23.20 0.48
CA ARG A 106 3.47 23.49 -0.34
C ARG A 106 2.15 23.24 0.39
N LEU A 107 2.09 22.19 1.21
CA LEU A 107 0.94 21.87 2.06
C LEU A 107 0.76 22.92 3.17
N SER A 108 1.85 23.33 3.82
CA SER A 108 1.85 24.38 4.86
C SER A 108 1.37 25.72 4.31
N ASN A 109 1.79 26.07 3.09
CA ASN A 109 1.39 27.31 2.41
C ASN A 109 0.03 27.23 1.71
N ARG A 110 -0.72 26.13 1.87
CA ARG A 110 -2.05 25.92 1.27
C ARG A 110 -2.07 26.04 -0.26
N THR A 111 -0.93 25.79 -0.90
CA THR A 111 -0.87 25.65 -2.37
C THR A 111 -1.29 24.27 -2.83
N LEU A 112 -1.19 23.29 -1.93
CA LEU A 112 -1.66 21.93 -2.09
C LEU A 112 -2.48 21.53 -0.87
N PHE A 113 -3.38 20.58 -1.07
CA PHE A 113 -4.27 20.06 -0.04
C PHE A 113 -4.13 18.56 0.03
N ALA A 114 -4.05 17.99 1.23
CA ALA A 114 -3.94 16.55 1.42
C ALA A 114 -5.13 16.02 2.21
N ARG A 115 -5.60 14.83 1.83
CA ARG A 115 -6.69 14.11 2.51
C ARG A 115 -6.36 12.63 2.55
N GLY A 116 -6.67 11.97 3.66
CA GLY A 116 -6.41 10.54 3.85
C GLY A 116 -7.39 9.90 4.81
N PHE A 117 -7.29 8.58 4.98
CA PHE A 117 -8.09 7.86 5.98
C PHE A 117 -7.35 7.86 7.30
N LEU A 118 -7.95 8.47 8.34
CA LEU A 118 -7.35 8.52 9.67
C LEU A 118 -7.50 7.16 10.35
N ILE A 119 -6.37 6.62 10.83
CA ILE A 119 -6.31 5.49 11.75
C ILE A 119 -5.91 6.04 13.11
N ARG A 120 -6.89 6.09 14.02
CA ARG A 120 -6.72 6.41 15.43
C ARG A 120 -7.65 5.50 16.24
N ALA A 121 -7.18 5.00 17.38
CA ALA A 121 -8.03 4.24 18.29
C ALA A 121 -9.28 5.06 18.68
N GLY A 122 -10.46 4.48 18.52
CA GLY A 122 -11.74 5.10 18.89
C GLY A 122 -12.29 6.15 17.92
N VAL A 123 -11.72 6.32 16.72
CA VAL A 123 -12.28 7.19 15.68
C VAL A 123 -12.90 6.35 14.57
N ASP A 124 -14.13 6.68 14.18
CA ASP A 124 -14.80 6.06 13.05
C ASP A 124 -13.96 6.20 11.77
N ALA A 125 -13.86 5.11 11.01
CA ALA A 125 -13.12 5.08 9.76
C ALA A 125 -13.68 6.14 8.79
N GLY A 126 -12.94 7.22 8.63
CA GLY A 126 -13.36 8.39 7.89
C GLY A 126 -12.20 8.96 7.09
N SER A 127 -12.55 9.71 6.04
CA SER A 127 -11.58 10.45 5.25
C SER A 127 -11.49 11.87 5.80
N PHE A 128 -10.29 12.28 6.19
CA PHE A 128 -10.03 13.55 6.85
C PHE A 128 -9.02 14.36 6.05
N THR A 129 -9.28 15.66 5.94
CA THR A 129 -8.33 16.63 5.42
C THR A 129 -7.19 16.78 6.43
N LEU A 130 -5.95 16.67 5.96
CA LEU A 130 -4.76 16.77 6.81
C LEU A 130 -4.56 18.23 7.26
N PRO A 131 -4.23 18.50 8.54
CA PRO A 131 -4.08 19.87 9.03
C PRO A 131 -2.89 20.59 8.39
N HIS A 132 -3.13 21.58 7.54
CA HIS A 132 -2.05 22.35 6.87
C HIS A 132 -1.06 22.98 7.84
N ALA A 133 -1.53 23.46 8.99
CA ALA A 133 -0.68 24.11 10.00
C ALA A 133 0.40 23.18 10.58
N ARG A 134 0.20 21.86 10.50
CA ARG A 134 1.13 20.84 11.01
C ARG A 134 1.93 20.16 9.89
N ALA A 135 1.77 20.60 8.65
CA ALA A 135 2.38 19.91 7.51
C ALA A 135 3.92 19.89 7.54
N GLY A 136 4.56 20.81 8.26
CA GLY A 136 5.99 20.80 8.51
C GLY A 136 6.48 19.58 9.32
N ASP A 137 5.62 19.03 10.19
CA ASP A 137 5.95 17.94 11.12
C ASP A 137 5.60 16.56 10.57
N PHE A 138 4.98 16.51 9.39
CA PHE A 138 4.53 15.26 8.78
C PHE A 138 5.69 14.34 8.41
N THR A 139 5.63 13.10 8.87
CA THR A 139 6.47 12.03 8.28
C THR A 139 5.72 11.42 7.11
N ILE A 140 6.30 11.50 5.92
CA ILE A 140 5.65 11.08 4.67
C ILE A 140 6.30 9.78 4.20
N ASP A 141 5.50 8.76 3.97
CA ASP A 141 5.89 7.57 3.20
C ASP A 141 5.15 7.62 1.86
N ALA A 142 5.81 8.23 0.87
CA ALA A 142 5.23 8.46 -0.45
C ALA A 142 4.94 7.14 -1.20
N PHE A 143 5.75 6.11 -0.97
CA PHE A 143 5.59 4.81 -1.63
C PHE A 143 4.32 4.11 -1.16
N ARG A 144 4.03 4.18 0.14
CA ARG A 144 2.81 3.60 0.71
C ARG A 144 1.64 4.58 0.73
N SER A 145 1.84 5.82 0.32
CA SER A 145 0.87 6.92 0.44
C SER A 145 0.35 7.08 1.87
N ILE A 146 1.28 7.10 2.82
CA ILE A 146 1.01 7.24 4.26
C ILE A 146 1.58 8.56 4.74
N VAL A 147 0.84 9.24 5.63
CA VAL A 147 1.35 10.38 6.39
C VAL A 147 1.16 10.12 7.87
N VAL A 148 2.18 10.40 8.67
CA VAL A 148 2.12 10.31 10.12
C VAL A 148 2.28 11.73 10.70
N ASP A 149 1.37 12.09 11.60
CA ASP A 149 1.34 13.37 12.30
C ASP A 149 1.24 13.13 13.82
N GLY A 150 2.40 12.99 14.48
CA GLY A 150 2.46 12.58 15.88
C GLY A 150 1.88 11.17 16.08
N ALA A 151 0.80 11.06 16.85
CA ALA A 151 0.08 9.79 17.08
C ALA A 151 -0.88 9.41 15.94
N ASP A 152 -1.14 10.33 15.01
CA ASP A 152 -2.10 10.12 13.94
C ASP A 152 -1.46 9.51 12.71
N ARG A 153 -2.13 8.52 12.14
CA ARG A 153 -1.70 7.88 10.90
C ARG A 153 -2.77 7.99 9.83
N TYR A 154 -2.44 8.61 8.72
CA TYR A 154 -3.30 8.77 7.56
C TYR A 154 -2.88 7.78 6.47
N LEU A 155 -3.80 6.97 5.97
CA LEU A 155 -3.58 6.03 4.86
C LEU A 155 -4.21 6.52 3.56
N ALA A 156 -3.72 5.96 2.45
CA ALA A 156 -4.19 6.23 1.08
C ALA A 156 -4.33 7.74 0.82
N VAL A 157 -3.33 8.48 1.28
CA VAL A 157 -3.36 9.94 1.23
C VAL A 157 -3.28 10.39 -0.23
N VAL A 158 -4.20 11.28 -0.57
CA VAL A 158 -4.27 11.95 -1.85
C VAL A 158 -4.01 13.44 -1.68
N VAL A 159 -3.50 14.06 -2.73
CA VAL A 159 -3.15 15.47 -2.78
C VAL A 159 -3.90 16.12 -3.93
N ALA A 160 -4.37 17.35 -3.75
CA ALA A 160 -5.07 18.14 -4.75
C ALA A 160 -4.51 19.57 -4.81
N CYS A 161 -4.64 20.22 -5.97
CA CYS A 161 -4.31 21.64 -6.16
C CYS A 161 -5.43 22.59 -5.72
N GLN A 162 -6.58 22.05 -5.30
CA GLN A 162 -7.72 22.81 -4.81
C GLN A 162 -8.16 22.25 -3.45
N PRO A 163 -8.76 23.08 -2.59
CA PRO A 163 -9.29 22.62 -1.31
C PRO A 163 -10.29 21.48 -1.51
N PHE A 164 -10.27 20.49 -0.63
CA PHE A 164 -11.33 19.50 -0.58
C PHE A 164 -12.60 20.15 -0.05
N THR A 165 -13.71 19.99 -0.76
CA THR A 165 -15.03 20.29 -0.22
C THR A 165 -15.36 19.16 0.75
N ASP A 166 -15.24 19.41 2.05
CA ASP A 166 -15.73 18.46 3.05
C ASP A 166 -17.24 18.31 2.81
N PRO A 167 -17.76 17.07 2.68
CA PRO A 167 -19.20 16.89 2.59
C PRO A 167 -19.82 17.44 3.87
N ALA A 168 -20.80 18.33 3.74
CA ALA A 168 -21.52 18.87 4.88
C ALA A 168 -21.94 17.72 5.81
N PRO A 169 -21.74 17.83 7.14
CA PRO A 169 -22.17 16.79 8.05
C PRO A 169 -23.66 16.54 7.79
N PRO A 170 -24.10 15.28 7.64
CA PRO A 170 -25.50 14.99 7.36
C PRO A 170 -26.34 15.62 8.46
N GLN A 171 -27.17 16.60 8.09
CA GLN A 171 -28.12 17.21 9.01
C GLN A 171 -29.08 16.10 9.44
N SER A 172 -28.92 15.63 10.66
CA SER A 172 -29.76 14.60 11.25
C SER A 172 -31.17 15.16 11.45
N THR A 173 -32.06 14.90 10.48
CA THR A 173 -33.50 15.15 10.62
C THR A 173 -34.23 13.90 11.13
N ALA A 174 -33.57 13.09 11.95
CA ALA A 174 -34.19 11.92 12.57
C ALA A 174 -34.87 12.34 13.88
N THR A 175 -36.20 12.51 13.80
CA THR A 175 -37.14 12.43 14.93
C THR A 175 -36.75 11.30 15.87
N PRO A 176 -36.77 11.49 17.21
CA PRO A 176 -36.32 10.46 18.14
C PRO A 176 -37.35 9.32 18.17
N LEU A 177 -37.12 8.28 17.36
CA LEU A 177 -37.70 6.97 17.60
C LEU A 177 -36.90 6.30 18.70
N ALA A 178 -37.61 5.72 19.68
CA ALA A 178 -37.04 4.96 20.78
C ALA A 178 -35.98 3.98 20.28
N PRO A 179 -34.85 3.82 21.00
CA PRO A 179 -33.77 2.96 20.55
C PRO A 179 -34.29 1.52 20.47
N PRO A 180 -34.21 0.85 19.29
CA PRO A 180 -34.29 -0.58 19.29
C PRO A 180 -33.08 -1.09 20.08
N ASP A 181 -33.32 -2.15 20.85
CA ASP A 181 -32.33 -2.86 21.66
C ASP A 181 -31.24 -3.42 20.73
N VAL A 182 -30.24 -2.61 20.41
CA VAL A 182 -29.11 -3.00 19.57
C VAL A 182 -28.16 -3.76 20.48
N ALA A 183 -28.22 -5.09 20.35
CA ALA A 183 -27.21 -6.00 20.89
C ALA A 183 -25.80 -5.44 20.65
N PRO A 184 -24.88 -5.55 21.63
CA PRO A 184 -23.58 -4.91 21.57
C PRO A 184 -22.88 -5.25 20.25
N ARG A 185 -22.66 -4.21 19.42
CA ARG A 185 -21.87 -4.31 18.20
C ARG A 185 -20.48 -4.77 18.60
N SER A 186 -20.16 -6.00 18.20
CA SER A 186 -18.85 -6.63 18.34
C SER A 186 -17.75 -5.58 18.09
N GLU A 187 -16.99 -5.29 19.13
CA GLU A 187 -15.81 -4.43 19.08
C GLU A 187 -14.97 -4.83 17.87
N ALA A 188 -14.74 -3.87 16.96
CA ALA A 188 -13.92 -4.10 15.79
C ALA A 188 -12.49 -4.35 16.28
N ARG A 189 -12.14 -5.63 16.42
CA ARG A 189 -10.79 -6.04 16.80
C ARG A 189 -9.79 -5.43 15.81
N PRO A 190 -8.69 -4.82 16.28
CA PRO A 190 -7.57 -4.44 15.44
C PRO A 190 -7.23 -5.60 14.49
N VAL A 191 -6.85 -5.31 13.24
CA VAL A 191 -6.47 -6.35 12.26
C VAL A 191 -5.37 -7.27 12.78
N GLU A 192 -4.54 -6.74 13.68
CA GLU A 192 -3.46 -7.44 14.39
C GLU A 192 -3.97 -8.52 15.36
N ASP A 193 -5.20 -8.38 15.85
CA ASP A 193 -5.88 -9.31 16.77
C ASP A 193 -6.82 -10.29 16.04
N LEU A 194 -6.88 -10.22 14.71
CA LEU A 194 -7.66 -11.16 13.91
C LEU A 194 -6.89 -12.47 13.78
N SER A 195 -7.58 -13.57 14.09
CA SER A 195 -7.05 -14.89 13.81
C SER A 195 -6.96 -15.11 12.30
N ASP A 196 -6.12 -16.06 11.87
CA ASP A 196 -6.05 -16.43 10.45
C ASP A 196 -7.41 -16.90 9.92
N ASP A 197 -8.23 -17.54 10.76
CA ASP A 197 -9.59 -17.92 10.42
C ASP A 197 -10.50 -16.70 10.21
N ASP A 198 -10.34 -15.64 11.00
CA ASP A 198 -11.08 -14.38 10.80
C ASP A 198 -10.65 -13.69 9.50
N LEU A 199 -9.34 -13.64 9.22
CA LEU A 199 -8.81 -13.06 7.99
C LEU A 199 -9.28 -13.82 6.74
N LEU A 200 -9.25 -15.15 6.78
CA LEU A 200 -9.75 -16.00 5.68
C LEU A 200 -11.27 -15.85 5.51
N THR A 201 -12.03 -15.72 6.59
CA THR A 201 -13.47 -15.47 6.55
C THR A 201 -13.79 -14.11 5.92
N ILE A 202 -13.05 -13.06 6.30
CA ILE A 202 -13.19 -11.71 5.72
C ILE A 202 -12.84 -11.74 4.23
N LEU A 203 -11.79 -12.46 3.86
CA LEU A 203 -11.36 -12.65 2.47
C LEU A 203 -12.43 -13.36 1.64
N GLN A 204 -13.01 -14.46 2.14
CA GLN A 204 -14.08 -15.18 1.46
C GLN A 204 -15.30 -14.27 1.26
N ARG A 205 -15.72 -13.52 2.29
CA ARG A 205 -16.82 -12.55 2.16
C ARG A 205 -16.54 -11.44 1.14
N TYR A 206 -15.28 -11.01 1.02
CA TYR A 206 -14.89 -10.06 -0.01
C TYR A 206 -15.01 -10.68 -1.41
N LEU A 207 -14.56 -11.92 -1.60
CA LEU A 207 -14.68 -12.63 -2.87
C LEU A 207 -16.13 -12.85 -3.27
N ASP A 208 -16.99 -13.25 -2.33
CA ASP A 208 -18.41 -13.45 -2.57
C ASP A 208 -19.10 -12.14 -3.02
N ARG A 209 -18.73 -11.00 -2.42
CA ARG A 209 -19.24 -9.68 -2.82
C ARG A 209 -18.76 -9.24 -4.20
N VAL A 210 -17.50 -9.51 -4.53
CA VAL A 210 -16.96 -9.23 -5.88
C VAL A 210 -17.68 -10.09 -6.92
N ALA A 211 -17.88 -11.39 -6.63
CA ALA A 211 -18.62 -12.30 -7.51
C ALA A 211 -20.10 -11.90 -7.68
N ALA A 212 -20.74 -11.42 -6.61
CA ALA A 212 -22.14 -11.00 -6.63
C ALA A 212 -22.38 -9.60 -7.24
N SER A 213 -21.33 -8.82 -7.49
CA SER A 213 -21.44 -7.44 -8.02
C SER A 213 -20.39 -7.17 -9.10
N PRO A 214 -20.53 -7.81 -10.28
CA PRO A 214 -19.54 -7.69 -11.37
C PRO A 214 -19.41 -6.25 -11.92
N ASP A 215 -20.43 -5.41 -11.75
CA ASP A 215 -20.43 -4.00 -12.19
C ASP A 215 -19.88 -3.02 -11.14
N ALA A 216 -19.58 -3.49 -9.92
CA ALA A 216 -18.94 -2.64 -8.92
C ALA A 216 -17.51 -2.35 -9.39
N LYS A 217 -17.05 -1.09 -9.27
CA LYS A 217 -15.65 -0.68 -9.47
C LYS A 217 -14.71 -1.25 -8.39
N LEU A 218 -14.93 -2.49 -7.95
CA LEU A 218 -14.01 -3.25 -7.15
C LEU A 218 -12.89 -3.70 -8.10
N ARG A 219 -11.63 -3.47 -7.71
CA ARG A 219 -10.50 -3.99 -8.50
C ARG A 219 -10.71 -5.48 -8.68
N GLU A 220 -10.64 -5.97 -9.92
CA GLU A 220 -10.55 -7.39 -10.20
C GLU A 220 -9.53 -7.99 -9.23
N PRO A 221 -9.82 -9.14 -8.59
CA PRO A 221 -8.93 -9.71 -7.60
C PRO A 221 -7.60 -10.04 -8.28
N GLY A 222 -6.66 -9.10 -8.18
CA GLY A 222 -5.27 -9.35 -8.53
C GLY A 222 -4.86 -10.57 -7.73
N LYS A 223 -4.37 -11.61 -8.40
CA LYS A 223 -4.06 -12.94 -7.86
C LYS A 223 -3.33 -12.81 -6.52
N PHE A 224 -4.06 -12.80 -5.41
CA PHE A 224 -3.44 -12.63 -4.12
C PHE A 224 -2.85 -13.98 -3.74
N SER A 225 -1.62 -13.96 -3.23
CA SER A 225 -0.96 -15.22 -2.88
C SER A 225 -1.50 -15.72 -1.54
N LEU A 226 -1.96 -16.98 -1.51
CA LEU A 226 -2.34 -17.67 -0.27
C LEU A 226 -1.12 -18.22 0.50
N LEU A 227 0.08 -18.17 -0.10
CA LEU A 227 1.32 -18.70 0.51
C LEU A 227 1.68 -18.06 1.86
N PRO A 228 1.47 -16.75 2.12
CA PRO A 228 1.74 -16.16 3.43
C PRO A 228 0.89 -16.77 4.56
N PHE A 229 -0.40 -17.05 4.31
CA PHE A 229 -1.29 -17.69 5.29
C PHE A 229 -0.86 -19.13 5.55
N ILE A 230 -0.50 -19.86 4.50
CA ILE A 230 0.00 -21.23 4.60
C ILE A 230 1.32 -21.27 5.38
N ALA A 231 2.24 -20.32 5.14
CA ALA A 231 3.49 -20.23 5.87
C ALA A 231 3.28 -19.91 7.35
N ARG A 232 2.34 -19.01 7.68
CA ARG A 232 1.98 -18.69 9.07
C ARG A 232 1.38 -19.92 9.77
N LYS A 233 0.43 -20.61 9.14
CA LYS A 233 -0.16 -21.84 9.68
C LYS A 233 0.89 -22.94 9.94
N MET A 234 1.87 -23.09 9.05
CA MET A 234 3.01 -23.99 9.25
C MET A 234 3.87 -23.60 10.45
N ARG A 235 4.11 -22.30 10.69
CA ARG A 235 4.83 -21.83 11.88
C ARG A 235 4.06 -22.07 13.16
N ASP A 236 2.74 -21.86 13.16
CA ASP A 236 1.89 -22.12 14.33
C ASP A 236 1.92 -23.60 14.71
N ARG A 237 1.80 -24.49 13.71
CA ARG A 237 1.95 -25.94 13.90
C ARG A 237 3.35 -26.33 14.35
N ALA A 238 4.38 -25.62 13.93
CA ALA A 238 5.75 -25.81 14.43
C ALA A 238 5.89 -25.42 15.90
N ALA A 239 5.24 -24.33 16.32
CA ALA A 239 5.24 -23.86 17.69
C ALA A 239 4.52 -24.84 18.63
N THR A 240 3.46 -25.51 18.16
CA THR A 240 2.73 -26.53 18.93
C THR A 240 3.29 -27.94 18.80
N GLY A 241 4.34 -28.15 18.00
CA GLY A 241 4.94 -29.47 17.78
C GLY A 241 4.12 -30.41 16.88
N GLU A 242 3.13 -29.88 16.18
CA GLU A 242 2.21 -30.64 15.32
C GLU A 242 2.72 -30.86 13.88
N LEU A 243 3.90 -30.34 13.53
CA LEU A 243 4.48 -30.57 12.20
C LEU A 243 4.55 -32.07 11.90
N LEU A 244 4.11 -32.45 10.70
CA LEU A 244 4.16 -33.84 10.23
C LEU A 244 5.60 -34.33 10.04
N THR A 245 5.77 -35.58 9.59
CA THR A 245 7.11 -36.17 9.51
C THR A 245 7.87 -35.67 8.28
N SER A 246 7.18 -35.54 7.15
CA SER A 246 7.78 -35.12 5.89
C SER A 246 7.21 -33.79 5.37
N VAL A 247 8.02 -33.05 4.60
CA VAL A 247 7.59 -31.81 3.92
C VAL A 247 6.40 -32.10 2.99
N SER A 248 6.38 -33.29 2.37
CA SER A 248 5.31 -33.68 1.45
C SER A 248 3.98 -33.81 2.19
N GLU A 249 3.96 -34.56 3.30
CA GLU A 249 2.79 -34.71 4.15
C GLU A 249 2.29 -33.37 4.67
N GLU A 250 3.20 -32.52 5.17
CA GLU A 250 2.83 -31.20 5.66
C GLU A 250 2.25 -30.32 4.54
N ALA A 251 2.83 -30.39 3.34
CA ALA A 251 2.32 -29.65 2.18
C ALA A 251 0.94 -30.15 1.72
N ASP A 252 0.68 -31.47 1.77
CA ASP A 252 -0.63 -32.06 1.47
C ASP A 252 -1.68 -31.64 2.50
N TRP A 253 -1.32 -31.67 3.79
CA TRP A 253 -2.20 -31.22 4.86
C TRP A 253 -2.54 -29.73 4.72
N LEU A 254 -1.54 -28.88 4.45
CA LEU A 254 -1.73 -27.44 4.27
C LEU A 254 -2.56 -27.12 3.01
N ALA A 255 -2.40 -27.89 1.94
CA ALA A 255 -3.22 -27.76 0.73
C ALA A 255 -4.69 -28.11 1.03
N ALA A 256 -4.95 -29.20 1.74
CA ALA A 256 -6.30 -29.60 2.14
C ALA A 256 -6.93 -28.57 3.11
N TRP A 257 -6.15 -28.06 4.07
CA TRP A 257 -6.60 -27.02 4.99
C TRP A 257 -7.03 -25.75 4.27
N ILE A 258 -6.22 -25.23 3.34
CA ILE A 258 -6.59 -24.01 2.60
C ILE A 258 -7.75 -24.27 1.63
N GLU A 259 -7.87 -25.50 1.14
CA GLU A 259 -8.97 -25.91 0.27
C GLU A 259 -10.33 -25.88 0.98
N GLN A 260 -10.38 -26.27 2.26
CA GLN A 260 -11.57 -26.18 3.10
C GLN A 260 -11.93 -24.74 3.50
N LYS A 261 -10.95 -23.83 3.52
CA LYS A 261 -11.13 -22.47 4.07
C LYS A 261 -11.48 -21.41 3.02
N VAL A 262 -11.13 -21.63 1.76
CA VAL A 262 -11.36 -20.67 0.67
C VAL A 262 -11.94 -21.42 -0.52
N GLU A 263 -13.13 -21.10 -0.99
CA GLU A 263 -13.76 -21.83 -2.11
C GLU A 263 -13.51 -21.16 -3.46
N GLY A 264 -13.55 -19.82 -3.51
CA GLY A 264 -13.60 -19.04 -4.76
C GLY A 264 -12.25 -18.57 -5.32
N HIS A 265 -11.11 -19.08 -4.84
CA HIS A 265 -9.78 -18.58 -5.23
C HIS A 265 -8.85 -19.69 -5.73
N PRO A 266 -7.94 -19.42 -6.70
CA PRO A 266 -6.87 -20.34 -7.06
C PRO A 266 -6.01 -20.75 -5.86
N LYS A 267 -5.97 -22.05 -5.56
CA LYS A 267 -5.24 -22.62 -4.41
C LYS A 267 -3.87 -23.14 -4.85
N PRO A 268 -2.80 -22.88 -4.10
CA PRO A 268 -1.51 -23.51 -4.36
C PRO A 268 -1.60 -25.01 -4.09
N ARG A 269 -1.08 -25.82 -5.03
CA ARG A 269 -1.00 -27.29 -4.88
C ARG A 269 0.12 -27.67 -3.91
N SER A 270 0.06 -28.87 -3.34
CA SER A 270 1.09 -29.40 -2.43
C SER A 270 2.51 -29.32 -3.01
N LYS A 271 2.69 -29.61 -4.30
CA LYS A 271 3.99 -29.47 -4.99
C LYS A 271 4.54 -28.04 -4.94
N THR A 272 3.67 -27.04 -5.08
CA THR A 272 4.04 -25.62 -4.99
C THR A 272 4.39 -25.25 -3.56
N ILE A 273 3.58 -25.68 -2.58
CA ILE A 273 3.80 -25.43 -1.16
C ILE A 273 5.14 -26.04 -0.73
N SER A 274 5.37 -27.33 -1.03
CA SER A 274 6.62 -28.05 -0.73
C SER A 274 7.84 -27.37 -1.35
N LYS A 275 7.76 -26.95 -2.62
CA LYS A 275 8.85 -26.23 -3.29
C LYS A 275 9.18 -24.89 -2.64
N VAL A 276 8.16 -24.11 -2.28
CA VAL A 276 8.34 -22.75 -1.76
C VAL A 276 8.73 -22.76 -0.27
N LEU A 277 8.09 -23.61 0.53
CA LEU A 277 8.24 -23.63 1.99
C LEU A 277 9.17 -24.74 2.49
N GLY A 278 9.67 -25.63 1.64
CA GLY A 278 10.48 -26.79 2.06
C GLY A 278 11.75 -26.42 2.84
N ARG A 279 12.42 -25.31 2.47
CA ARG A 279 13.59 -24.81 3.22
C ARG A 279 13.20 -24.33 4.61
N GLU A 280 12.08 -23.64 4.73
CA GLU A 280 11.57 -23.12 6.00
C GLU A 280 11.09 -24.26 6.91
N TYR A 281 10.37 -25.24 6.35
CA TYR A 281 9.96 -26.45 7.06
C TYR A 281 11.16 -27.17 7.69
N ALA A 282 12.25 -27.37 6.93
CA ALA A 282 13.44 -28.04 7.45
C ALA A 282 14.03 -27.32 8.68
N GLN A 283 14.04 -25.99 8.66
CA GLN A 283 14.50 -25.18 9.79
C GLN A 283 13.54 -25.26 10.99
N LEU A 284 12.24 -25.19 10.76
CA LEU A 284 11.23 -25.28 11.81
C LEU A 284 11.22 -26.67 12.47
N LYS A 285 11.33 -27.75 11.69
CA LYS A 285 11.37 -29.11 12.22
C LYS A 285 12.60 -29.36 13.07
N ALA A 286 13.78 -28.87 12.64
CA ALA A 286 15.00 -28.96 13.44
C ALA A 286 14.86 -28.24 14.79
N ARG A 287 14.23 -27.06 14.81
CA ARG A 287 13.97 -26.28 16.04
C ARG A 287 12.92 -26.94 16.94
N SER A 288 11.83 -27.44 16.36
CA SER A 288 10.75 -28.13 17.08
C SER A 288 11.26 -29.41 17.75
N ASN A 289 12.05 -30.23 17.04
CA ASN A 289 12.68 -31.43 17.62
C ASN A 289 13.64 -31.08 18.77
N ALA A 290 14.40 -29.98 18.65
CA ALA A 290 15.28 -29.52 19.72
C ALA A 290 14.51 -29.01 20.95
N ALA A 291 13.33 -28.40 20.77
CA ALA A 291 12.46 -27.95 21.85
C ALA A 291 11.84 -29.14 22.61
N ILE A 292 11.34 -30.15 21.89
CA ILE A 292 10.76 -31.37 22.46
C ILE A 292 11.82 -32.15 23.26
N GLN A 293 13.05 -32.27 22.75
CA GLN A 293 14.15 -32.93 23.46
C GLN A 293 14.57 -32.21 24.75
N LYS A 294 14.42 -30.88 24.82
CA LYS A 294 14.69 -30.11 26.05
C LYS A 294 13.59 -30.27 27.10
N LEU A 295 12.35 -30.50 26.68
CA LEU A 295 11.23 -30.71 27.61
C LEU A 295 11.24 -32.10 28.27
N ASN A 296 11.88 -33.09 27.63
CA ASN A 296 11.95 -34.47 28.10
C ASN A 296 13.24 -34.81 28.87
N ARG A 297 14.06 -33.81 29.21
CA ARG A 297 15.27 -33.95 30.04
C ARG A 297 15.05 -33.25 31.38
#